data_AF-A0A2N1R3Z4-F1
#
_entry.id   AF-A0A2N1R3Z4-F1
#
_cell.length_a   1.000
_cell.length_b   1.000
_cell.length_c   1.000
_cell.angle_alpha   90.00
_cell.angle_beta   90.00
_cell.angle_gamma   90.00
#
_symmetry.space_group_name_H-M   'P 1'
#
loop_
_entity.id
_entity.type
_entity.pdbx_description
1 polymer ?
#
loop_
_entity_poly.entity_id
_entity_poly.type
_entity_poly.pdbx_seq_one_letter_code
_entity_poly.pdbx_strand_id
1 'polypeptide(L)'
;AKLDELIQATKATADVEEQKAAFKAVQREINANMYFIPLYHQLSFIYTSDKINLNGGKLGNDQFSFEKNLLNWTTTRPDGMIYTNGGPLEFYQMHAVNPGLFLYQEVLFDRLINADENLTPTTGLLAKDYAVGANGMQLVFNLRDDVKWHDGAKFTAEDVRFTIEYLLRIPGLNAVALNTFKSIKGGQDFIDKKTEHISGIVIEGNKVTITYEKLDPNALLTFSQWPILPKHLLGDTNPVTSQQNAFWQNPIGTGPFKVGKTVLGNYAILDRNPDYFIKGTGNVQKIYMHASGENDGNLLKNAEAGLMDYTWSKSVADATGVAKVKGMTVTPVNIRYTRVFYVNQFAHEANIK
;
A
#
# COMPACT_ATOMS: atom_id res chain seq x y z
N ALA A 1 -19.52 11.03 -31.18
CA ALA A 1 -19.01 12.21 -31.91
C ALA A 1 -17.80 12.82 -31.23
N LYS A 2 -17.94 13.55 -30.11
CA LYS A 2 -16.78 14.20 -29.46
C LYS A 2 -15.76 13.19 -28.92
N LEU A 3 -16.24 12.14 -28.24
CA LEU A 3 -15.37 11.07 -27.75
C LEU A 3 -14.61 10.36 -28.90
N ASP A 4 -15.27 10.12 -30.04
CA ASP A 4 -14.64 9.50 -31.21
C ASP A 4 -13.57 10.41 -31.82
N GLU A 5 -13.84 11.72 -31.95
CA GLU A 5 -12.86 12.71 -32.38
C GLU A 5 -11.62 12.69 -31.47
N LEU A 6 -11.82 12.65 -30.16
CA LEU A 6 -10.75 12.60 -29.17
C LEU A 6 -9.98 11.27 -29.24
N ILE A 7 -10.65 10.14 -29.44
CA ILE A 7 -10.01 8.84 -29.65
C ILE A 7 -9.20 8.83 -30.95
N GLN A 8 -9.73 9.40 -32.04
CA GLN A 8 -8.97 9.51 -33.29
C GLN A 8 -7.75 10.43 -33.13
N ALA A 9 -7.86 11.50 -32.35
CA ALA A 9 -6.73 12.37 -32.04
C ALA A 9 -5.60 11.62 -31.32
N THR A 10 -5.89 10.58 -30.52
CA THR A 10 -4.84 9.73 -29.93
C THR A 10 -4.05 8.92 -30.95
N LYS A 11 -4.59 8.76 -32.17
CA LYS A 11 -3.99 8.00 -33.28
C LYS A 11 -3.46 8.91 -34.40
N ALA A 12 -3.70 10.22 -34.32
CA ALA A 12 -3.39 11.18 -35.38
C ALA A 12 -1.90 11.58 -35.43
N THR A 13 -1.13 11.21 -34.42
CA THR A 13 0.26 11.63 -34.23
C THR A 13 1.07 10.54 -33.53
N ALA A 14 2.35 10.46 -33.87
CA ALA A 14 3.33 9.62 -33.16
C ALA A 14 4.10 10.42 -32.08
N ASP A 15 3.84 11.73 -31.95
CA ASP A 15 4.42 12.55 -30.91
C ASP A 15 3.82 12.19 -29.54
N VAL A 16 4.70 11.91 -28.57
CA VAL A 16 4.30 11.41 -27.25
C VAL A 16 3.57 12.47 -26.42
N GLU A 17 3.92 13.75 -26.55
CA GLU A 17 3.28 14.82 -25.79
C GLU A 17 1.89 15.14 -26.33
N GLU A 18 1.74 15.12 -27.66
CA GLU A 18 0.42 15.23 -28.30
C GLU A 18 -0.48 14.04 -27.96
N GLN A 19 0.04 12.81 -27.97
CA GLN A 19 -0.72 11.62 -27.55
C GLN A 19 -1.16 11.70 -26.09
N LYS A 20 -0.28 12.15 -25.18
CA LYS A 20 -0.64 12.37 -23.77
C LYS A 20 -1.74 13.43 -23.61
N ALA A 21 -1.68 14.52 -24.37
CA ALA A 21 -2.70 15.56 -24.35
C ALA A 21 -4.06 15.03 -24.84
N ALA A 22 -4.06 14.28 -25.95
CA ALA A 22 -5.26 13.64 -26.49
C ALA A 22 -5.85 12.62 -25.51
N PHE A 23 -5.02 11.76 -24.90
CA PHE A 23 -5.46 10.80 -23.90
C PHE A 23 -6.09 11.47 -22.67
N LYS A 24 -5.50 12.56 -22.17
CA LYS A 24 -6.07 13.36 -21.07
C LYS A 24 -7.43 13.96 -21.45
N ALA A 25 -7.59 14.41 -22.69
CA ALA A 25 -8.86 14.94 -23.18
C ALA A 25 -9.94 13.84 -23.25
N VAL A 26 -9.61 12.66 -23.75
CA VAL A 26 -10.49 11.47 -23.71
C VAL A 26 -10.93 11.18 -22.27
N GLN A 27 -9.98 11.15 -21.32
CA GLN A 27 -10.30 10.82 -19.95
C GLN A 27 -11.21 11.86 -19.27
N ARG A 28 -11.03 13.15 -19.56
CA ARG A 28 -11.95 14.21 -19.10
C ARG A 28 -13.35 14.04 -19.67
N GLU A 29 -13.46 13.75 -20.97
CA GLU A 29 -14.73 13.54 -21.65
C GLU A 29 -15.48 12.33 -21.06
N ILE A 30 -14.78 11.21 -20.85
CA ILE A 30 -15.33 10.03 -20.18
C ILE A 30 -15.83 10.41 -18.77
N ASN A 31 -15.00 11.08 -17.97
CA ASN A 31 -15.37 11.44 -16.60
C ASN A 31 -16.56 12.41 -16.52
N ALA A 32 -16.72 13.30 -17.49
CA ALA A 32 -17.81 14.28 -17.51
C ALA A 32 -19.13 13.69 -18.02
N ASN A 33 -19.06 12.78 -19.00
CA ASN A 33 -20.24 12.43 -19.81
C ASN A 33 -20.62 10.95 -19.78
N MET A 34 -19.77 10.05 -19.28
CA MET A 34 -20.14 8.64 -19.22
C MET A 34 -20.88 8.29 -17.94
N TYR A 35 -22.07 7.72 -18.12
CA TYR A 35 -22.82 7.10 -17.05
C TYR A 35 -22.14 5.78 -16.65
N PHE A 36 -21.88 5.63 -15.36
CA PHE A 36 -21.45 4.37 -14.78
C PHE A 36 -22.65 3.72 -14.07
N ILE A 37 -22.85 2.43 -14.31
CA ILE A 37 -23.82 1.62 -13.58
C ILE A 37 -23.04 0.78 -12.57
N PRO A 38 -23.23 0.96 -11.25
CA PRO A 38 -22.67 0.05 -10.27
C PRO A 38 -23.31 -1.33 -10.45
N LEU A 39 -22.48 -2.35 -10.66
CA LEU A 39 -22.94 -3.72 -10.89
C LEU A 39 -23.11 -4.46 -9.55
N TYR A 40 -22.00 -4.64 -8.84
CA TYR A 40 -21.99 -5.32 -7.55
C TYR A 40 -20.75 -4.94 -6.73
N HIS A 41 -20.86 -5.13 -5.42
CA HIS A 41 -19.72 -5.08 -4.51
C HIS A 41 -18.89 -6.34 -4.66
N GLN A 42 -17.62 -6.18 -5.01
CA GLN A 42 -16.69 -7.30 -5.08
C GLN A 42 -16.43 -7.80 -3.66
N LEU A 43 -16.57 -9.12 -3.44
CA LEU A 43 -16.03 -9.75 -2.24
C LEU A 43 -14.58 -10.12 -2.45
N SER A 44 -13.83 -10.12 -1.36
CA SER A 44 -12.55 -10.81 -1.28
C SER A 44 -12.66 -11.94 -0.26
N PHE A 45 -11.78 -12.92 -0.37
CA PHE A 45 -11.76 -14.09 0.48
C PHE A 45 -10.38 -14.18 1.10
N ILE A 46 -10.33 -14.31 2.42
CA ILE A 46 -9.11 -14.60 3.16
C ILE A 46 -9.12 -16.08 3.50
N TYR A 47 -7.99 -16.73 3.28
CA TYR A 47 -7.80 -18.15 3.52
C TYR A 47 -6.79 -18.32 4.64
N THR A 48 -7.14 -19.13 5.63
CA THR A 48 -6.25 -19.48 6.74
C THR A 48 -6.09 -20.98 6.87
N SER A 49 -4.88 -21.47 7.14
CA SER A 49 -4.65 -22.88 7.45
C SER A 49 -4.68 -23.14 8.96
N ASP A 50 -4.97 -24.38 9.34
CA ASP A 50 -4.85 -24.90 10.71
C ASP A 50 -3.40 -24.96 11.24
N LYS A 51 -2.42 -24.58 10.43
CA LYS A 51 -1.00 -24.51 10.78
C LYS A 51 -0.60 -23.17 11.38
N ILE A 52 -1.50 -22.18 11.37
CA ILE A 52 -1.26 -20.87 11.98
C ILE A 52 -2.35 -20.54 12.99
N ASN A 53 -1.98 -19.73 13.99
CA ASN A 53 -2.91 -19.12 14.92
C ASN A 53 -2.56 -17.64 15.06
N LEU A 54 -3.55 -16.79 14.77
CA LEU A 54 -3.42 -15.34 14.79
C LEU A 54 -3.47 -14.77 16.22
N ASN A 55 -3.71 -15.62 17.22
CA ASN A 55 -3.74 -15.29 18.66
C ASN A 55 -4.70 -14.12 18.98
N GLY A 56 -5.92 -14.20 18.44
CA GLY A 56 -6.94 -13.15 18.57
C GLY A 56 -6.79 -12.00 17.56
N GLY A 57 -5.72 -12.00 16.76
CA GLY A 57 -5.55 -11.10 15.62
C GLY A 57 -6.71 -11.20 14.64
N LYS A 58 -7.15 -10.05 14.13
CA LYS A 58 -8.22 -9.95 13.13
C LYS A 58 -7.62 -10.14 11.73
N LEU A 59 -8.44 -10.64 10.80
CA LEU A 59 -8.01 -10.91 9.43
C LEU A 59 -7.85 -9.64 8.56
N GLY A 60 -8.53 -8.56 8.92
CA GLY A 60 -8.60 -7.37 8.09
C GLY A 60 -9.89 -6.60 8.34
N ASN A 61 -9.97 -5.43 7.72
CA ASN A 61 -11.18 -4.63 7.61
C ASN A 61 -11.52 -4.47 6.13
N ASP A 62 -12.58 -3.70 5.82
CA ASP A 62 -13.03 -3.55 4.43
C ASP A 62 -12.05 -2.84 3.49
N GLN A 63 -10.93 -2.33 4.02
CA GLN A 63 -9.85 -1.72 3.25
C GLN A 63 -8.57 -2.57 3.25
N PHE A 64 -8.58 -3.74 3.91
CA PHE A 64 -7.39 -4.58 4.15
C PHE A 64 -6.22 -3.86 4.86
N SER A 65 -6.47 -2.68 5.42
CA SER A 65 -5.48 -1.77 5.99
C SER A 65 -5.59 -1.71 7.51
N PHE A 66 -4.72 -2.46 8.20
CA PHE A 66 -4.26 -2.21 9.57
C PHE A 66 -3.08 -3.15 9.88
N GLU A 67 -2.44 -3.00 11.04
CA GLU A 67 -1.42 -3.96 11.51
C GLU A 67 -2.06 -5.27 11.99
N LYS A 68 -1.90 -6.35 11.24
CA LYS A 68 -2.42 -7.69 11.52
C LYS A 68 -1.75 -8.37 12.71
N ASN A 69 -0.82 -7.67 13.37
CA ASN A 69 -0.09 -8.09 14.56
C ASN A 69 0.65 -9.42 14.34
N LEU A 70 1.26 -9.58 13.16
CA LEU A 70 1.90 -10.82 12.71
C LEU A 70 3.03 -11.27 13.64
N LEU A 71 3.62 -10.33 14.38
CA LEU A 71 4.58 -10.60 15.44
C LEU A 71 4.08 -11.55 16.53
N ASN A 72 2.78 -11.56 16.79
CA ASN A 72 2.13 -12.42 17.77
C ASN A 72 1.60 -13.73 17.18
N TRP A 73 1.66 -13.92 15.87
CA TRP A 73 1.16 -15.15 15.26
C TRP A 73 2.03 -16.35 15.63
N THR A 74 1.39 -17.49 15.83
CA THR A 74 2.07 -18.76 16.05
C THR A 74 1.84 -19.71 14.88
N THR A 75 2.80 -20.59 14.64
CA THR A 75 2.69 -21.67 13.66
C THR A 75 3.14 -23.00 14.28
N THR A 76 2.49 -24.08 13.83
CA THR A 76 2.85 -25.46 14.17
C THR A 76 4.02 -25.99 13.32
N ARG A 77 4.47 -25.24 12.32
CA ARG A 77 5.58 -25.62 11.45
C ARG A 77 6.91 -25.51 12.20
N PRO A 78 7.74 -26.57 12.25
CA PRO A 78 8.96 -26.58 13.06
C PRO A 78 10.00 -25.50 12.69
N ASP A 79 10.01 -25.07 11.44
CA ASP A 79 10.92 -24.05 10.92
C ASP A 79 10.39 -22.60 11.08
N GLY A 80 9.18 -22.44 11.63
CA GLY A 80 8.53 -21.14 11.78
C GLY A 80 8.17 -20.48 10.45
N MET A 81 8.19 -21.20 9.32
CA MET A 81 7.87 -20.63 8.01
C MET A 81 6.37 -20.65 7.77
N ILE A 82 5.77 -19.54 7.35
CA ILE A 82 4.39 -19.51 6.86
C ILE A 82 4.35 -19.20 5.36
N TYR A 83 3.29 -19.65 4.68
CA TYR A 83 3.13 -19.49 3.24
C TYR A 83 1.97 -18.56 2.89
N THR A 84 2.17 -17.70 1.90
CA THR A 84 1.19 -16.74 1.41
C THR A 84 1.34 -16.53 -0.11
N ASN A 85 0.38 -15.83 -0.71
CA ASN A 85 0.49 -15.32 -2.08
C ASN A 85 0.86 -13.83 -2.08
N GLY A 86 0.79 -13.17 -3.23
CA GLY A 86 1.03 -11.74 -3.34
C GLY A 86 2.51 -11.36 -3.25
N GLY A 87 3.41 -12.31 -3.52
CA GLY A 87 4.83 -12.03 -3.69
C GLY A 87 5.10 -11.24 -4.98
N PRO A 88 6.30 -10.63 -5.11
CA PRO A 88 6.62 -9.76 -6.24
C PRO A 88 6.71 -10.52 -7.57
N LEU A 89 5.97 -10.04 -8.59
CA LEU A 89 6.07 -10.54 -9.96
C LEU A 89 7.29 -9.92 -10.67
N GLU A 90 7.34 -8.60 -10.75
CA GLU A 90 8.43 -7.87 -11.40
C GLU A 90 9.17 -6.92 -10.46
N PHE A 91 8.51 -6.56 -9.33
CA PHE A 91 9.00 -5.68 -8.29
C PHE A 91 8.06 -5.79 -7.08
N TYR A 92 8.52 -5.30 -5.93
CA TYR A 92 7.69 -4.94 -4.79
C TYR A 92 6.96 -3.64 -5.13
N GLN A 93 5.62 -3.68 -5.17
CA GLN A 93 4.81 -2.50 -5.45
C GLN A 93 4.92 -1.47 -4.32
N MET A 94 5.21 -0.23 -4.68
CA MET A 94 5.28 0.90 -3.77
C MET A 94 3.90 1.25 -3.19
N HIS A 95 3.89 1.84 -1.99
CA HIS A 95 2.67 2.13 -1.22
C HIS A 95 1.86 3.31 -1.73
N ALA A 96 2.37 4.08 -2.70
CA ALA A 96 1.77 5.36 -3.10
C ALA A 96 0.30 5.24 -3.53
N VAL A 97 -0.05 4.22 -4.31
CA VAL A 97 -1.42 4.03 -4.83
C VAL A 97 -2.31 3.29 -3.82
N ASN A 98 -1.82 2.17 -3.30
CA ASN A 98 -2.55 1.29 -2.40
C ASN A 98 -1.59 0.72 -1.33
N PRO A 99 -1.53 1.34 -0.14
CA PRO A 99 -0.52 1.03 0.87
C PRO A 99 -0.77 -0.28 1.64
N GLY A 100 -1.89 -0.96 1.41
CA GLY A 100 -2.31 -2.17 2.13
C GLY A 100 -2.70 -3.35 1.24
N LEU A 101 -2.36 -3.31 -0.06
CA LEU A 101 -2.75 -4.37 -1.00
C LEU A 101 -2.02 -5.69 -0.75
N PHE A 102 -0.72 -5.61 -0.44
CA PHE A 102 0.12 -6.80 -0.26
C PHE A 102 0.64 -6.90 1.17
N LEU A 103 0.76 -8.13 1.68
CA LEU A 103 1.27 -8.36 3.03
C LEU A 103 2.67 -7.76 3.24
N TYR A 104 3.55 -7.84 2.24
CA TYR A 104 4.90 -7.28 2.33
C TYR A 104 4.90 -5.77 2.56
N GLN A 105 3.87 -5.04 2.13
CA GLN A 105 3.80 -3.59 2.33
C GLN A 105 3.68 -3.25 3.82
N GLU A 106 2.97 -4.10 4.56
CA GLU A 106 2.74 -3.96 5.99
C GLU A 106 3.94 -4.47 6.83
N VAL A 107 4.52 -5.62 6.46
CA VAL A 107 5.55 -6.24 7.31
C VAL A 107 6.97 -5.76 7.02
N LEU A 108 7.21 -5.14 5.86
CA LEU A 108 8.51 -4.55 5.53
C LEU A 108 8.64 -3.12 6.03
N PHE A 109 7.55 -2.34 6.07
CA PHE A 109 7.62 -0.90 6.32
C PHE A 109 6.65 -0.47 7.43
N ASP A 110 7.12 0.39 8.33
CA ASP A 110 6.27 0.97 9.37
C ASP A 110 5.74 2.35 8.98
N ARG A 111 4.64 2.68 9.63
CA ARG A 111 3.95 3.97 9.55
C ARG A 111 4.31 4.79 10.78
N LEU A 112 4.00 6.09 10.78
CA LEU A 112 4.22 6.92 11.96
C LEU A 112 3.38 6.44 13.14
N ILE A 113 2.10 6.21 12.87
CA ILE A 113 1.13 5.76 13.85
C ILE A 113 0.39 4.55 13.30
N ASN A 114 -0.32 3.84 14.17
CA ASN A 114 -1.09 2.67 13.78
C ASN A 114 -2.57 3.03 13.66
N ALA A 115 -3.37 2.06 13.24
CA ALA A 115 -4.81 2.12 13.38
C ALA A 115 -5.36 0.75 13.79
N ASP A 116 -6.45 0.78 14.54
CA ASP A 116 -7.21 -0.44 14.88
C ASP A 116 -8.01 -0.96 13.66
N GLU A 117 -8.76 -2.04 13.85
CA GLU A 117 -9.59 -2.62 12.80
C GLU A 117 -10.66 -1.66 12.25
N ASN A 118 -11.06 -0.66 13.02
CA ASN A 118 -12.05 0.34 12.62
C ASN A 118 -11.42 1.57 11.95
N LEU A 119 -10.10 1.52 11.68
CA LEU A 119 -9.29 2.64 11.18
C LEU A 119 -9.18 3.79 12.18
N THR A 120 -9.41 3.52 13.47
CA THR A 120 -9.18 4.49 14.53
C THR A 120 -7.68 4.61 14.75
N PRO A 121 -7.09 5.81 14.63
CA PRO A 121 -5.66 6.00 14.86
C PRO A 121 -5.25 5.61 16.28
N THR A 122 -4.15 4.89 16.39
CA THR A 122 -3.53 4.45 17.65
C THR A 122 -2.02 4.73 17.60
N THR A 123 -1.38 4.81 18.77
CA THR A 123 0.06 5.08 18.87
C THR A 123 0.88 3.78 18.85
N GLY A 124 2.22 3.90 18.86
CA GLY A 124 3.10 2.77 19.14
C GLY A 124 3.88 2.21 17.95
N LEU A 125 3.97 2.92 16.83
CA LEU A 125 4.86 2.59 15.70
C LEU A 125 6.08 3.52 15.68
N LEU A 126 6.44 4.12 14.54
CA LEU A 126 7.64 4.97 14.44
C LEU A 126 7.55 6.22 15.32
N ALA A 127 6.33 6.68 15.63
CA ALA A 127 6.06 7.64 16.68
C ALA A 127 5.64 6.92 17.98
N LYS A 128 6.28 7.28 19.10
CA LYS A 128 5.90 6.83 20.45
C LYS A 128 4.48 7.30 20.78
N ASP A 129 4.19 8.54 20.42
CA ASP A 129 2.89 9.19 20.57
C ASP A 129 2.73 10.33 19.56
N TYR A 130 1.52 10.89 19.51
CA TYR A 130 1.23 12.10 18.77
C TYR A 130 0.28 13.01 19.57
N ALA A 131 0.30 14.30 19.26
CA ALA A 131 -0.65 15.28 19.76
C ALA A 131 -1.33 16.01 18.60
N VAL A 132 -2.62 16.29 18.77
CA VAL A 132 -3.41 17.14 17.87
C VAL A 132 -3.53 18.52 18.51
N GLY A 133 -3.02 19.54 17.83
CA GLY A 133 -3.10 20.93 18.30
C GLY A 133 -4.52 21.50 18.25
N ALA A 134 -4.69 22.70 18.80
CA ALA A 134 -5.97 23.39 18.80
C ALA A 134 -6.56 23.48 17.37
N ASN A 135 -7.87 23.23 17.26
CA ASN A 135 -8.64 23.25 16.01
C ASN A 135 -8.21 22.21 14.96
N GLY A 136 -7.39 21.21 15.30
CA GLY A 136 -7.00 20.14 14.37
C GLY A 136 -6.00 20.56 13.28
N MET A 137 -5.46 21.78 13.37
CA MET A 137 -4.58 22.36 12.34
C MET A 137 -3.10 22.00 12.52
N GLN A 138 -2.75 21.28 13.59
CA GLN A 138 -1.38 20.89 13.86
C GLN A 138 -1.35 19.44 14.36
N LEU A 139 -0.41 18.66 13.84
CA LEU A 139 -0.05 17.35 14.36
C LEU A 139 1.39 17.39 14.83
N VAL A 140 1.66 16.85 16.01
CA VAL A 140 3.01 16.72 16.57
C VAL A 140 3.28 15.24 16.79
N PHE A 141 4.31 14.70 16.15
CA PHE A 141 4.76 13.33 16.33
C PHE A 141 6.06 13.31 17.14
N ASN A 142 6.07 12.54 18.23
CA ASN A 142 7.27 12.27 19.01
C ASN A 142 7.87 10.93 18.56
N LEU A 143 8.95 10.98 17.78
CA LEU A 143 9.53 9.81 17.15
C LEU A 143 10.34 8.96 18.13
N ARG A 144 10.41 7.67 17.79
CA ARG A 144 11.32 6.72 18.43
C ARG A 144 12.77 7.02 18.10
N ASP A 145 13.65 6.69 19.05
CA ASP A 145 15.11 6.85 18.95
C ASP A 145 15.85 5.51 18.81
N ASP A 146 15.14 4.39 19.02
CA ASP A 146 15.63 3.01 19.00
C ASP A 146 15.34 2.28 17.67
N VAL A 147 14.85 2.99 16.64
CA VAL A 147 14.49 2.40 15.35
C VAL A 147 15.66 2.41 14.38
N LYS A 148 15.85 1.28 13.71
CA LYS A 148 16.80 1.11 12.60
C LYS A 148 16.08 0.60 11.37
N TRP A 149 16.54 1.05 10.21
CA TRP A 149 16.27 0.42 8.93
C TRP A 149 16.88 -0.98 8.89
N HIS A 150 16.39 -1.85 8.00
CA HIS A 150 16.88 -3.24 7.89
C HIS A 150 18.36 -3.35 7.51
N ASP A 151 18.95 -2.29 6.96
CA ASP A 151 20.38 -2.16 6.65
C ASP A 151 21.22 -1.62 7.82
N GLY A 152 20.60 -1.34 8.96
CA GLY A 152 21.25 -0.83 10.17
C GLY A 152 21.34 0.69 10.27
N ALA A 153 20.96 1.44 9.23
CA ALA A 153 20.89 2.90 9.30
C ALA A 153 19.85 3.33 10.35
N LYS A 154 20.10 4.46 11.03
CA LYS A 154 19.17 4.99 12.02
C LYS A 154 17.97 5.64 11.33
N PHE A 155 16.75 5.36 11.80
CA PHE A 155 15.54 6.10 11.40
C PHE A 155 15.53 7.49 12.05
N THR A 156 15.15 8.52 11.30
CA THR A 156 15.19 9.91 11.74
C THR A 156 13.96 10.73 11.31
N ALA A 157 13.77 11.89 11.93
CA ALA A 157 12.77 12.87 11.52
C ALA A 157 12.93 13.35 10.07
N GLU A 158 14.15 13.28 9.52
CA GLU A 158 14.42 13.63 8.13
C GLU A 158 13.79 12.63 7.15
N ASP A 159 13.69 11.35 7.50
CA ASP A 159 12.99 10.35 6.70
C ASP A 159 11.48 10.67 6.58
N VAL A 160 10.91 11.26 7.63
CA VAL A 160 9.50 11.68 7.65
C VAL A 160 9.24 12.82 6.68
N ARG A 161 10.01 13.91 6.78
CA ARG A 161 9.89 15.05 5.84
C ARG A 161 10.13 14.56 4.42
N PHE A 162 11.22 13.82 4.20
CA PHE A 162 11.56 13.27 2.90
C PHE A 162 10.40 12.47 2.31
N THR A 163 9.79 11.56 3.08
CA THR A 163 8.72 10.71 2.57
C THR A 163 7.51 11.51 2.12
N ILE A 164 7.06 12.47 2.92
CA ILE A 164 5.90 13.32 2.58
C ILE A 164 6.16 14.07 1.28
N GLU A 165 7.35 14.69 1.17
CA GLU A 165 7.81 15.44 0.01
C GLU A 165 7.99 14.55 -1.24
N TYR A 166 8.54 13.35 -1.05
CA TYR A 166 8.76 12.37 -2.11
C TYR A 166 7.43 11.85 -2.67
N LEU A 167 6.52 11.42 -1.80
CA LEU A 167 5.20 10.89 -2.19
C LEU A 167 4.39 11.95 -2.95
N LEU A 168 4.42 13.22 -2.53
CA LEU A 168 3.72 14.31 -3.23
C LEU A 168 4.15 14.49 -4.69
N ARG A 169 5.35 14.03 -5.04
CA ARG A 169 5.90 14.08 -6.40
C ARG A 169 5.68 12.79 -7.20
N ILE A 170 5.10 11.75 -6.61
CA ILE A 170 4.79 10.48 -7.29
C ILE A 170 3.48 10.61 -8.10
N PRO A 171 3.51 10.37 -9.42
CA PRO A 171 2.32 10.27 -10.23
C PRO A 171 1.41 9.13 -9.73
N GLY A 172 0.13 9.42 -9.54
CA GLY A 172 -0.83 8.42 -9.08
C GLY A 172 -0.82 8.17 -7.57
N LEU A 173 -0.14 9.00 -6.77
CA LEU A 173 -0.35 9.02 -5.32
C LEU A 173 -1.86 9.02 -5.03
N ASN A 174 -2.29 8.15 -4.12
CA ASN A 174 -3.67 8.04 -3.72
C ASN A 174 -4.25 9.41 -3.33
N ALA A 175 -5.47 9.70 -3.77
CA ALA A 175 -6.10 11.00 -3.56
C ALA A 175 -6.20 11.41 -2.09
N VAL A 176 -6.36 10.45 -1.17
CA VAL A 176 -6.37 10.71 0.28
C VAL A 176 -5.04 11.30 0.73
N ALA A 177 -3.94 10.57 0.52
CA ALA A 177 -2.60 11.03 0.88
C ALA A 177 -2.20 12.31 0.15
N LEU A 178 -2.51 12.42 -1.15
CA LEU A 178 -2.27 13.63 -1.94
C LEU A 178 -2.95 14.84 -1.31
N ASN A 179 -4.24 14.73 -0.98
CA ASN A 179 -4.99 15.82 -0.38
C ASN A 179 -4.46 16.17 1.02
N THR A 180 -4.13 15.16 1.84
CA THR A 180 -3.52 15.38 3.16
C THR A 180 -2.22 16.14 3.06
N PHE A 181 -1.27 15.64 2.28
CA PHE A 181 0.07 16.23 2.22
C PHE A 181 0.08 17.58 1.53
N LYS A 182 -0.76 17.77 0.49
CA LYS A 182 -0.93 19.06 -0.18
C LYS A 182 -1.54 20.12 0.74
N SER A 183 -2.35 19.72 1.72
CA SER A 183 -3.01 20.65 2.67
C SER A 183 -2.07 21.14 3.78
N ILE A 184 -0.87 20.56 3.89
CA ILE A 184 0.18 21.07 4.78
C ILE A 184 0.59 22.46 4.28
N LYS A 185 0.86 23.39 5.21
CA LYS A 185 1.31 24.75 4.87
C LYS A 185 2.53 24.70 3.94
N GLY A 186 2.45 25.35 2.78
CA GLY A 186 3.50 25.33 1.75
C GLY A 186 3.52 24.06 0.87
N GLY A 187 2.58 23.13 1.05
CA GLY A 187 2.49 21.90 0.24
C GLY A 187 2.23 22.18 -1.24
N GLN A 188 1.36 23.14 -1.56
CA GLN A 188 1.13 23.57 -2.95
C GLN A 188 2.38 24.22 -3.55
N ASP A 189 3.06 25.09 -2.81
CA ASP A 189 4.28 25.76 -3.30
C ASP A 189 5.41 24.77 -3.54
N PHE A 190 5.51 23.71 -2.74
CA PHE A 190 6.45 22.61 -2.95
C PHE A 190 6.13 21.82 -4.23
N ILE A 191 4.85 21.52 -4.50
CA ILE A 191 4.41 20.87 -5.75
C ILE A 191 4.73 21.75 -6.97
N ASP A 192 4.49 23.06 -6.85
CA ASP A 192 4.78 24.05 -7.89
C ASP A 192 6.28 24.36 -8.03
N LYS A 193 7.15 23.69 -7.25
CA LYS A 193 8.61 23.87 -7.23
C LYS A 193 9.05 25.30 -6.89
N LYS A 194 8.27 26.04 -6.11
CA LYS A 194 8.62 27.37 -5.59
C LYS A 194 9.47 27.31 -4.32
N THR A 195 9.47 26.16 -3.65
CA THR A 195 10.24 25.91 -2.42
C THR A 195 10.93 24.55 -2.49
N GLU A 196 12.07 24.43 -1.82
CA GLU A 196 12.80 23.15 -1.73
C GLU A 196 12.12 22.18 -0.75
N HIS A 197 11.53 22.70 0.32
CA HIS A 197 10.88 21.94 1.39
C HIS A 197 9.52 22.54 1.78
N ILE A 198 8.64 21.69 2.31
CA ILE A 198 7.31 22.10 2.80
C ILE A 198 7.46 22.84 4.13
N SER A 199 7.13 24.14 4.13
CA SER A 199 7.32 25.02 5.29
C SER A 199 6.50 24.64 6.53
N GLY A 200 5.40 23.91 6.36
CA GLY A 200 4.58 23.37 7.45
C GLY A 200 5.19 22.18 8.17
N ILE A 201 6.34 21.64 7.73
CA ILE A 201 7.02 20.50 8.35
C ILE A 201 8.24 20.99 9.14
N VAL A 202 8.09 21.12 10.45
CA VAL A 202 9.15 21.56 11.37
C VAL A 202 9.72 20.36 12.11
N ILE A 203 11.06 20.22 12.09
CA ILE A 203 11.79 19.15 12.77
C ILE A 203 12.57 19.77 13.94
N GLU A 204 12.38 19.22 15.14
CA GLU A 204 13.09 19.62 16.36
C GLU A 204 13.61 18.35 17.06
N GLY A 205 14.82 17.91 16.70
CA GLY A 205 15.35 16.62 17.14
C GLY A 205 14.50 15.46 16.63
N ASN A 206 13.92 14.66 17.54
CA ASN A 206 13.02 13.56 17.20
C ASN A 206 11.55 13.97 17.16
N LYS A 207 11.24 15.26 17.21
CA LYS A 207 9.87 15.77 17.11
C LYS A 207 9.62 16.28 15.69
N VAL A 208 8.52 15.84 15.09
CA VAL A 208 8.04 16.35 13.79
C VAL A 208 6.71 17.05 14.01
N THR A 209 6.66 18.35 13.71
CA THR A 209 5.44 19.15 13.75
C THR A 209 4.95 19.40 12.33
N ILE A 210 3.72 18.99 12.04
CA ILE A 210 3.03 19.23 10.78
C ILE A 210 1.96 20.29 11.03
N THR A 211 2.08 21.43 10.36
CA THR A 211 1.11 22.52 10.42
C THR A 211 0.35 22.59 9.10
N TYR A 212 -0.97 22.50 9.18
CA TYR A 212 -1.87 22.55 8.03
C TYR A 212 -2.25 23.99 7.69
N GLU A 213 -2.47 24.26 6.42
CA GLU A 213 -3.08 25.50 5.93
C GLU A 213 -4.59 25.33 5.73
N LYS A 214 -5.00 24.11 5.37
CA LYS A 214 -6.39 23.69 5.31
C LYS A 214 -6.60 22.45 6.17
N LEU A 215 -7.65 22.45 7.00
CA LEU A 215 -8.03 21.28 7.79
C LEU A 215 -8.29 20.08 6.86
N ASP A 216 -7.65 18.96 7.16
CA ASP A 216 -7.93 17.67 6.52
C ASP A 216 -8.38 16.63 7.55
N PRO A 217 -9.63 16.16 7.52
CA PRO A 217 -10.12 15.15 8.45
C PRO A 217 -9.41 13.79 8.30
N ASN A 218 -8.72 13.53 7.19
CA ASN A 218 -7.99 12.29 6.96
C ASN A 218 -6.56 12.31 7.50
N ALA A 219 -6.10 13.40 8.13
CA ALA A 219 -4.68 13.58 8.47
C ALA A 219 -4.09 12.40 9.27
N LEU A 220 -4.73 12.01 10.37
CA LEU A 220 -4.28 10.86 11.17
C LEU A 220 -4.39 9.53 10.40
N LEU A 221 -5.46 9.35 9.63
CA LEU A 221 -5.65 8.16 8.80
C LEU A 221 -4.54 8.01 7.76
N THR A 222 -4.08 9.10 7.17
CA THR A 222 -2.97 9.09 6.21
C THR A 222 -1.68 8.63 6.88
N PHE A 223 -1.36 9.17 8.06
CA PHE A 223 -0.16 8.75 8.80
C PHE A 223 -0.26 7.35 9.43
N SER A 224 -1.47 6.78 9.49
CA SER A 224 -1.72 5.39 9.89
C SER A 224 -1.82 4.41 8.73
N GLN A 225 -1.62 4.86 7.48
CA GLN A 225 -1.68 3.99 6.29
C GLN A 225 -0.44 4.06 5.41
N TRP A 226 0.09 5.25 5.11
CA TRP A 226 1.30 5.37 4.29
C TRP A 226 2.55 5.27 5.16
N PRO A 227 3.48 4.33 4.85
CA PRO A 227 4.68 4.16 5.64
C PRO A 227 5.73 5.23 5.36
N ILE A 228 6.75 5.25 6.21
CA ILE A 228 7.95 6.07 5.98
C ILE A 228 8.94 5.32 5.08
N LEU A 229 9.56 6.06 4.16
CA LEU A 229 10.52 5.58 3.18
C LEU A 229 11.95 6.06 3.52
N PRO A 230 13.00 5.27 3.17
CA PRO A 230 14.38 5.57 3.55
C PRO A 230 14.96 6.72 2.73
N LYS A 231 15.18 7.88 3.35
CA LYS A 231 15.78 9.04 2.68
C LYS A 231 17.16 8.71 2.13
N HIS A 232 17.96 7.93 2.86
CA HIS A 232 19.33 7.59 2.47
C HIS A 232 19.42 6.68 1.23
N LEU A 233 18.32 6.02 0.83
CA LEU A 233 18.29 5.14 -0.35
C LEU A 233 17.50 5.76 -1.51
N LEU A 234 16.50 6.58 -1.21
CA LEU A 234 15.60 7.16 -2.22
C LEU A 234 15.80 8.66 -2.44
N GLY A 235 16.61 9.33 -1.61
CA GLY A 235 16.83 10.79 -1.61
C GLY A 235 17.22 11.37 -2.97
N ASP A 236 18.07 10.66 -3.70
CA ASP A 236 18.60 11.08 -5.01
C ASP A 236 17.85 10.48 -6.20
N THR A 237 16.72 9.80 -5.94
CA THR A 237 15.93 9.14 -6.98
C THR A 237 14.86 10.06 -7.53
N ASN A 238 14.48 9.87 -8.80
CA ASN A 238 13.37 10.60 -9.40
C ASN A 238 12.01 10.02 -8.93
N PRO A 239 11.19 10.78 -8.18
CA PRO A 239 9.89 10.28 -7.70
C PRO A 239 8.94 9.89 -8.83
N VAL A 240 9.04 10.52 -10.00
CA VAL A 240 8.20 10.24 -11.17
C VAL A 240 8.38 8.82 -11.68
N THR A 241 9.59 8.29 -11.54
CA THR A 241 9.95 6.93 -11.96
C THR A 241 10.37 6.07 -10.76
N SER A 242 9.82 6.37 -9.57
CA SER A 242 10.23 5.72 -8.34
C SER A 242 10.07 4.20 -8.41
N GLN A 243 8.93 3.72 -8.92
CA GLN A 243 8.63 2.29 -8.99
C GLN A 243 9.65 1.50 -9.83
N GLN A 244 10.31 2.14 -10.81
CA GLN A 244 11.34 1.53 -11.64
C GLN A 244 12.72 1.48 -10.96
N ASN A 245 12.90 2.11 -9.80
CA ASN A 245 14.15 2.10 -9.07
C ASN A 245 14.47 0.68 -8.55
N ALA A 246 15.75 0.29 -8.59
CA ALA A 246 16.23 -1.00 -8.13
C ALA A 246 15.92 -1.29 -6.64
N PHE A 247 15.70 -0.25 -5.82
CA PHE A 247 15.21 -0.36 -4.46
C PHE A 247 13.98 -1.28 -4.36
N TRP A 248 13.05 -1.18 -5.31
CA TRP A 248 11.82 -1.99 -5.31
C TRP A 248 12.04 -3.45 -5.77
N GLN A 249 13.27 -3.86 -6.03
CA GLN A 249 13.61 -5.27 -6.28
C GLN A 249 13.98 -6.00 -4.98
N ASN A 250 14.56 -5.27 -4.02
CA ASN A 250 14.90 -5.78 -2.68
C ASN A 250 14.77 -4.62 -1.66
N PRO A 251 13.54 -4.22 -1.32
CA PRO A 251 13.31 -3.05 -0.48
C PRO A 251 13.87 -3.21 0.94
N ILE A 252 14.37 -2.09 1.46
CA ILE A 252 14.79 -1.92 2.86
C ILE A 252 13.74 -1.07 3.56
N GLY A 253 13.18 -1.58 4.66
CA GLY A 253 12.21 -0.86 5.48
C GLY A 253 12.59 -0.85 6.96
N THR A 254 11.64 -0.50 7.82
CA THR A 254 11.82 -0.50 9.29
C THR A 254 11.09 -1.67 9.97
N GLY A 255 10.29 -2.42 9.22
CA GLY A 255 9.27 -3.33 9.73
C GLY A 255 9.78 -4.60 10.42
N PRO A 256 8.84 -5.40 10.95
CA PRO A 256 9.13 -6.63 11.70
C PRO A 256 9.74 -7.77 10.88
N PHE A 257 9.66 -7.69 9.55
CA PHE A 257 10.29 -8.63 8.62
C PHE A 257 11.12 -7.86 7.59
N LYS A 258 12.15 -8.51 7.06
CA LYS A 258 13.03 -7.96 6.02
C LYS A 258 13.16 -8.93 4.87
N VAL A 259 13.49 -8.43 3.69
CA VAL A 259 13.72 -9.28 2.51
C VAL A 259 14.96 -10.15 2.76
N GLY A 260 14.76 -11.47 2.74
CA GLY A 260 15.84 -12.45 2.82
C GLY A 260 16.27 -12.92 1.44
N LYS A 261 15.30 -13.31 0.60
CA LYS A 261 15.55 -13.76 -0.78
C LYS A 261 14.39 -13.38 -1.70
N THR A 262 14.72 -12.94 -2.91
CA THR A 262 13.75 -12.65 -3.97
C THR A 262 14.11 -13.41 -5.24
N VAL A 263 13.14 -14.11 -5.81
CA VAL A 263 13.17 -14.68 -7.16
C VAL A 263 11.92 -14.18 -7.87
N LEU A 264 12.03 -13.03 -8.52
CA LEU A 264 10.92 -12.33 -9.18
C LEU A 264 10.14 -13.28 -10.11
N GLY A 265 8.82 -13.18 -10.07
CA GLY A 265 7.93 -14.01 -10.87
C GLY A 265 7.75 -15.43 -10.34
N ASN A 266 8.48 -15.80 -9.28
CA ASN A 266 8.38 -17.11 -8.64
C ASN A 266 8.05 -17.00 -7.15
N TYR A 267 8.96 -16.49 -6.33
CA TYR A 267 8.75 -16.34 -4.90
C TYR A 267 9.63 -15.29 -4.24
N ALA A 268 9.24 -14.86 -3.04
CA ALA A 268 10.10 -14.16 -2.11
C ALA A 268 10.03 -14.77 -0.72
N ILE A 269 11.11 -14.66 0.05
CA ILE A 269 11.19 -15.06 1.45
C ILE A 269 11.52 -13.83 2.27
N LEU A 270 10.67 -13.52 3.23
CA LEU A 270 10.92 -12.51 4.25
C LEU A 270 11.38 -13.20 5.54
N ASP A 271 12.47 -12.73 6.12
CA ASP A 271 13.00 -13.20 7.40
C ASP A 271 12.58 -12.24 8.52
N ARG A 272 12.25 -12.76 9.71
CA ARG A 272 11.97 -11.94 10.89
C ARG A 272 13.17 -11.04 11.18
N ASN A 273 12.90 -9.77 11.48
CA ASN A 273 13.90 -8.80 11.90
C ASN A 273 14.16 -8.98 13.41
N PRO A 274 15.31 -9.55 13.83
CA PRO A 274 15.59 -9.76 15.26
C PRO A 274 15.75 -8.44 16.04
N ASP A 275 16.16 -7.39 15.34
CA ASP A 275 16.41 -6.06 15.89
C ASP A 275 15.16 -5.15 15.89
N TYR A 276 14.00 -5.68 15.52
CA TYR A 276 12.75 -4.91 15.53
C TYR A 276 12.42 -4.41 16.94
N PHE A 277 11.99 -3.14 17.01
CA PHE A 277 11.83 -2.37 18.25
C PHE A 277 10.56 -2.73 19.04
N ILE A 278 9.57 -3.37 18.40
CA ILE A 278 8.41 -3.95 19.08
C ILE A 278 8.63 -5.46 19.21
N LYS A 279 8.39 -6.01 20.40
CA LYS A 279 8.50 -7.46 20.63
C LYS A 279 7.18 -8.15 20.42
N GLY A 280 7.24 -9.31 19.77
CA GLY A 280 6.11 -10.23 19.58
C GLY A 280 6.22 -11.44 20.49
N THR A 281 5.09 -12.10 20.69
CA THR A 281 4.97 -13.38 21.43
C THR A 281 4.92 -14.60 20.51
N GLY A 282 4.86 -14.37 19.20
CA GLY A 282 4.73 -15.40 18.18
C GLY A 282 6.05 -16.07 17.80
N ASN A 283 5.96 -17.18 17.07
CA ASN A 283 7.12 -17.97 16.63
C ASN A 283 7.35 -17.98 15.12
N VAL A 284 6.56 -17.25 14.32
CA VAL A 284 6.76 -17.14 12.86
C VAL A 284 8.12 -16.50 12.56
N GLN A 285 9.04 -17.23 11.94
CA GLN A 285 10.38 -16.76 11.60
C GLN A 285 10.52 -16.33 10.15
N LYS A 286 9.73 -16.92 9.24
CA LYS A 286 9.83 -16.66 7.80
C LYS A 286 8.46 -16.59 7.15
N ILE A 287 8.36 -15.77 6.11
CA ILE A 287 7.17 -15.67 5.26
C ILE A 287 7.60 -16.00 3.84
N TYR A 288 7.14 -17.14 3.32
CA TYR A 288 7.28 -17.50 1.92
C TYR A 288 6.09 -16.94 1.14
N MET A 289 6.37 -16.09 0.16
CA MET A 289 5.36 -15.45 -0.68
C MET A 289 5.47 -16.00 -2.10
N HIS A 290 4.47 -16.75 -2.54
CA HIS A 290 4.34 -17.12 -3.95
C HIS A 290 4.07 -15.85 -4.77
N ALA A 291 4.75 -15.69 -5.89
CA ALA A 291 4.57 -14.53 -6.76
C ALA A 291 3.18 -14.56 -7.39
N SER A 292 2.38 -13.53 -7.13
CA SER A 292 1.05 -13.36 -7.72
C SER A 292 0.61 -11.90 -7.61
N GLY A 293 -0.34 -11.51 -8.47
CA GLY A 293 -1.02 -10.22 -8.35
C GLY A 293 -2.30 -10.34 -7.54
N GLU A 294 -3.31 -9.54 -7.90
CA GLU A 294 -4.65 -9.63 -7.30
C GLU A 294 -5.39 -10.95 -7.62
N ASN A 295 -4.89 -11.68 -8.61
CA ASN A 295 -5.32 -13.03 -8.95
C ASN A 295 -4.12 -13.97 -8.83
N ASP A 296 -4.37 -15.18 -8.35
CA ASP A 296 -3.39 -16.25 -8.24
C ASP A 296 -3.97 -17.54 -8.85
N GLY A 297 -3.58 -17.85 -10.08
CA GLY A 297 -4.03 -19.05 -10.78
C GLY A 297 -3.52 -20.36 -10.16
N ASN A 298 -2.56 -20.29 -9.23
CA ASN A 298 -2.00 -21.45 -8.53
C ASN A 298 -2.51 -21.57 -7.09
N LEU A 299 -3.39 -20.68 -6.62
CA LEU A 299 -3.80 -20.62 -5.21
C LEU A 299 -4.36 -21.95 -4.73
N LEU A 300 -5.34 -22.53 -5.43
CA LEU A 300 -5.95 -23.82 -5.06
C LEU A 300 -4.92 -24.93 -5.01
N LYS A 301 -4.07 -25.05 -6.04
CA LYS A 301 -3.01 -26.05 -6.12
C LYS A 301 -2.02 -25.92 -4.95
N ASN A 302 -1.62 -24.69 -4.62
CA ASN A 302 -0.72 -24.43 -3.51
C ASN A 302 -1.40 -24.72 -2.16
N ALA A 303 -2.69 -24.42 -2.01
CA ALA A 303 -3.46 -24.79 -0.83
C ALA A 303 -3.56 -26.31 -0.64
N GLU A 304 -3.86 -27.06 -1.70
CA GLU A 304 -3.89 -28.53 -1.70
C GLU A 304 -2.52 -29.14 -1.34
N ALA A 305 -1.43 -28.51 -1.78
CA ALA A 305 -0.06 -28.88 -1.40
C ALA A 305 0.32 -28.46 0.04
N GLY A 306 -0.58 -27.77 0.76
CA GLY A 306 -0.31 -27.25 2.09
C GLY A 306 0.73 -26.12 2.11
N LEU A 307 0.82 -25.35 1.03
CA LEU A 307 1.70 -24.19 0.80
C LEU A 307 0.92 -22.87 0.81
N MET A 308 -0.19 -22.81 1.55
CA MET A 308 -0.94 -21.58 1.81
C MET A 308 -1.40 -21.60 3.27
N ASP A 309 -0.98 -20.61 4.05
CA ASP A 309 -1.32 -20.48 5.47
C ASP A 309 -2.11 -19.21 5.76
N TYR A 310 -1.75 -18.08 5.17
CA TYR A 310 -2.53 -16.85 5.20
C TYR A 310 -2.49 -16.24 3.80
N THR A 311 -3.59 -16.25 3.06
CA THR A 311 -3.62 -15.78 1.67
C THR A 311 -4.95 -15.11 1.35
N TRP A 312 -5.04 -14.41 0.22
CA TRP A 312 -6.28 -13.75 -0.21
C TRP A 312 -6.51 -13.89 -1.71
N SER A 313 -7.78 -13.84 -2.13
CA SER A 313 -8.17 -13.83 -3.55
C SER A 313 -9.52 -13.12 -3.70
N LYS A 314 -9.83 -12.68 -4.92
CA LYS A 314 -11.14 -12.14 -5.31
C LYS A 314 -11.96 -13.15 -6.13
N SER A 315 -11.42 -14.35 -6.36
CA SER A 315 -12.04 -15.42 -7.14
C SER A 315 -13.01 -16.26 -6.29
N VAL A 316 -14.27 -16.30 -6.70
CA VAL A 316 -15.27 -17.20 -6.11
C VAL A 316 -14.95 -18.67 -6.40
N ALA A 317 -14.29 -18.95 -7.53
CA ALA A 317 -13.86 -20.31 -7.87
C ALA A 317 -12.78 -20.81 -6.90
N ASP A 318 -11.79 -19.96 -6.58
CA ASP A 318 -10.77 -20.27 -5.57
C ASP A 318 -11.43 -20.49 -4.21
N ALA A 319 -12.36 -19.61 -3.82
CA ALA A 319 -13.10 -19.72 -2.57
C ALA A 319 -13.81 -21.08 -2.45
N THR A 320 -14.49 -21.49 -3.51
CA THR A 320 -15.22 -22.77 -3.57
C THR A 320 -14.28 -23.97 -3.57
N GLY A 321 -13.13 -23.87 -4.23
CA GLY A 321 -12.12 -24.93 -4.26
C GLY A 321 -11.44 -25.11 -2.90
N VAL A 322 -10.91 -24.02 -2.34
CA VAL A 322 -10.14 -24.06 -1.10
C VAL A 322 -11.00 -24.42 0.10
N ALA A 323 -12.30 -24.09 0.10
CA ALA A 323 -13.22 -24.53 1.14
C ALA A 323 -13.34 -26.07 1.25
N LYS A 324 -12.91 -26.82 0.23
CA LYS A 324 -12.88 -28.28 0.23
C LYS A 324 -11.53 -28.85 0.69
N VAL A 325 -10.50 -28.01 0.82
CA VAL A 325 -9.16 -28.42 1.24
C VAL A 325 -9.15 -28.61 2.76
N LYS A 326 -8.77 -29.82 3.20
CA LYS A 326 -8.71 -30.15 4.63
C LYS A 326 -7.74 -29.20 5.36
N GLY A 327 -8.18 -28.65 6.49
CA GLY A 327 -7.38 -27.75 7.31
C GLY A 327 -7.40 -26.29 6.84
N MET A 328 -8.15 -25.95 5.79
CA MET A 328 -8.30 -24.57 5.33
C MET A 328 -9.64 -23.98 5.78
N THR A 329 -9.62 -22.71 6.18
CA THR A 329 -10.79 -21.90 6.46
C THR A 329 -10.88 -20.76 5.46
N VAL A 330 -12.04 -20.59 4.83
CA VAL A 330 -12.32 -19.49 3.90
C VAL A 330 -13.22 -18.48 4.59
N THR A 331 -12.77 -17.24 4.70
CA THR A 331 -13.53 -16.14 5.30
C THR A 331 -13.83 -15.09 4.24
N PRO A 332 -15.11 -14.86 3.87
CA PRO A 332 -15.46 -13.75 3.02
C PRO A 332 -15.26 -12.44 3.79
N VAL A 333 -14.65 -11.46 3.13
CA VAL A 333 -14.49 -10.11 3.64
C VAL A 333 -15.01 -9.12 2.61
N ASN A 334 -15.72 -8.11 3.10
CA ASN A 334 -16.15 -7.02 2.24
C ASN A 334 -14.93 -6.24 1.81
N ILE A 335 -14.93 -5.76 0.57
CA ILE A 335 -14.05 -4.66 0.20
C ILE A 335 -14.90 -3.52 -0.33
N ARG A 336 -14.47 -2.29 -0.03
CA ARG A 336 -15.07 -1.08 -0.60
C ARG A 336 -14.68 -0.90 -2.07
N TYR A 337 -14.94 -1.93 -2.87
CA TYR A 337 -14.64 -1.97 -4.30
C TYR A 337 -15.91 -2.35 -5.07
N THR A 338 -16.40 -1.41 -5.88
CA THR A 338 -17.58 -1.60 -6.70
C THR A 338 -17.15 -1.87 -8.13
N ARG A 339 -17.59 -2.99 -8.70
CA ARG A 339 -17.48 -3.21 -10.14
C ARG A 339 -18.49 -2.31 -10.84
N VAL A 340 -18.02 -1.51 -11.79
CA VAL A 340 -18.87 -0.60 -12.57
C VAL A 340 -18.89 -1.02 -14.03
N PHE A 341 -20.06 -0.93 -14.66
CA PHE A 341 -20.19 -1.00 -16.10
C PHE A 341 -20.20 0.42 -16.66
N TYR A 342 -19.26 0.69 -17.55
CA TYR A 342 -19.19 1.94 -18.26
C TYR A 342 -20.05 1.84 -19.52
N VAL A 343 -21.13 2.61 -19.60
CA VAL A 343 -21.98 2.65 -20.79
C VAL A 343 -21.47 3.75 -21.71
N ASN A 344 -20.95 3.37 -22.88
CA ASN A 344 -20.73 4.34 -23.94
C ASN A 344 -22.08 4.65 -24.61
N GLN A 345 -22.62 5.84 -24.38
CA GLN A 345 -23.91 6.28 -24.96
C GLN A 345 -23.76 6.91 -26.35
N PHE A 346 -22.55 7.02 -26.88
CA PHE A 346 -22.33 7.60 -28.20
C PHE A 346 -22.50 6.54 -29.28
N ALA A 347 -23.26 6.88 -30.33
CA ALA A 347 -23.39 6.05 -31.52
C ALA A 347 -21.99 5.83 -32.14
N HIS A 348 -21.61 4.57 -32.31
CA HIS A 348 -20.44 4.17 -33.09
C HIS A 348 -20.94 3.32 -34.27
N GLU A 349 -20.36 3.49 -35.45
CA GLU A 349 -20.51 2.49 -36.50
C GLU A 349 -19.88 1.18 -36.01
N ALA A 350 -20.56 0.05 -36.22
CA ALA A 350 -20.07 -1.25 -35.75
C ALA A 350 -18.66 -1.52 -36.31
N ASN A 351 -17.71 -1.89 -35.45
CA ASN A 351 -16.35 -2.30 -35.82
C ASN A 351 -16.29 -3.67 -36.52
N ILE A 352 -17.38 -4.12 -37.13
CA ILE A 352 -17.43 -5.33 -37.94
C ILE A 352 -17.66 -4.88 -39.38
N LYS A 353 -16.57 -4.86 -40.17
CA LYS A 353 -16.64 -5.04 -41.61
C LYS A 353 -15.99 -6.37 -41.96
#